data_AF-A0A970PPC9-F1
#
_entry.id   AF-A0A970PPC9-F1
#
_cell.length_a   1.000
_cell.length_b   1.000
_cell.length_c   1.000
_cell.angle_alpha   90.00
_cell.angle_beta   90.00
_cell.angle_gamma   90.00
#
_symmetry.space_group_name_H-M   'P 1'
#
loop_
_entity.id
_entity.type
_entity.pdbx_description
1 polymer ?
#
loop_
_entity_poly.entity_id
_entity_poly.type
_entity_poly.pdbx_seq_one_letter_code
_entity_poly.pdbx_strand_id
1 'polypeptide(L)'
;MSNSKEFRIKRDNCKESYLNGKTDPVELAMIFGVSDITVRKWIKSGKWDELFKEERKLDHEITIARKRALIQALREYSKNPADTAIQSLVSMMKQDQKDREPSKELNDYIVRFLDQATDFMIEKGYETLLKQFQGIVIDLAEYLRIRNG
;
A
#
# COMPACT_ATOMS: atom_id res chain seq x y z
N MET A 1 5.20 31.65 21.95
CA MET A 1 4.03 30.77 21.67
C MET A 1 3.99 30.20 20.25
N SER A 2 4.92 30.53 19.33
CA SER A 2 4.95 29.97 17.96
C SER A 2 5.43 28.51 17.91
N ASN A 3 6.48 28.19 18.69
CA ASN A 3 7.13 26.88 18.65
C ASN A 3 6.22 25.71 19.05
N SER A 4 5.20 25.92 19.90
CA SER A 4 4.29 24.84 20.32
C SER A 4 3.29 24.45 19.22
N LYS A 5 2.88 25.40 18.37
CA LYS A 5 1.96 25.14 17.26
C LYS A 5 2.67 24.39 16.13
N GLU A 6 3.87 24.83 15.76
CA GLU A 6 4.70 24.15 14.77
C GLU A 6 5.07 22.73 15.22
N PHE A 7 5.43 22.56 16.49
CA PHE A 7 5.76 21.26 17.05
C PHE A 7 4.56 20.30 17.05
N ARG A 8 3.34 20.81 17.29
CA ARG A 8 2.11 20.01 17.19
C ARG A 8 1.83 19.57 15.76
N ILE A 9 1.98 20.46 14.78
CA ILE A 9 1.80 20.13 13.35
C ILE A 9 2.80 19.05 12.93
N LYS A 10 4.08 19.19 13.32
CA LYS A 10 5.11 18.17 13.05
C LYS A 10 4.73 16.81 13.64
N ARG A 11 4.25 16.77 14.88
CA ARG A 11 3.79 15.54 15.52
C ARG A 11 2.61 14.91 14.78
N ASP A 12 1.61 15.70 14.42
CA ASP A 12 0.38 15.20 13.82
C ASP A 12 0.68 14.65 12.39
N ASN A 13 1.52 15.35 11.60
CA ASN A 13 1.98 14.85 10.29
C ASN A 13 2.89 13.62 10.42
N CYS A 14 3.74 13.59 11.46
CA CYS A 14 4.60 12.43 11.76
C CYS A 14 3.76 11.20 12.10
N LYS A 15 2.69 11.38 12.89
CA LYS A 15 1.72 10.32 13.19
C LYS A 15 1.07 9.79 11.92
N GLU A 16 0.59 10.67 11.05
CA GLU A 16 -0.03 10.27 9.79
C GLU A 16 0.92 9.47 8.90
N SER A 17 2.18 9.91 8.77
CA SER A 17 3.20 9.17 8.02
C SER A 17 3.52 7.80 8.64
N TYR A 18 3.53 7.72 9.97
CA TYR A 18 3.73 6.45 10.68
C TYR A 18 2.57 5.48 10.42
N LEU A 19 1.32 5.95 10.51
CA LEU A 19 0.13 5.14 10.23
C LEU A 19 0.04 4.71 8.76
N ASN A 20 0.58 5.50 7.85
CA ASN A 20 0.73 5.14 6.43
C ASN A 20 1.92 4.17 6.15
N GLY A 21 2.58 3.66 7.18
CA GLY A 21 3.57 2.58 7.07
C GLY A 21 5.04 3.01 7.12
N LYS A 22 5.36 4.31 7.26
CA LYS A 22 6.74 4.75 7.52
C LYS A 22 7.05 4.62 9.01
N THR A 23 7.35 3.40 9.46
CA THR A 23 7.42 3.08 10.89
C THR A 23 8.80 3.27 11.53
N ASP A 24 9.85 3.58 10.77
CA ASP A 24 11.19 3.82 11.33
C ASP A 24 11.28 5.21 12.01
N PRO A 25 11.51 5.27 13.33
CA PRO A 25 11.66 6.52 14.05
C PRO A 25 12.81 7.41 13.56
N VAL A 26 13.89 6.81 13.00
CA VAL A 26 15.07 7.55 12.53
C VAL A 26 14.76 8.27 11.22
N GLU A 27 14.11 7.59 10.28
CA GLU A 27 13.64 8.21 9.03
C GLU A 27 12.59 9.31 9.29
N LEU A 28 11.63 9.05 10.17
CA LEU A 28 10.62 10.03 10.55
C LEU A 28 11.23 11.27 11.20
N ALA A 29 12.25 11.09 12.05
CA ALA A 29 12.97 12.19 12.68
C ALA A 29 13.63 13.10 11.63
N MET A 30 14.26 12.51 10.62
CA MET A 30 14.85 13.24 9.49
C MET A 30 13.79 14.00 8.68
N ILE A 31 12.68 13.34 8.32
CA ILE A 31 11.61 13.94 7.50
C ILE A 31 11.00 15.15 8.20
N PHE A 32 10.74 15.06 9.50
CA PHE A 32 10.01 16.09 10.25
C PHE A 32 10.92 17.06 11.01
N GLY A 33 12.25 16.91 10.89
CA GLY A 33 13.24 17.80 11.52
C GLY A 33 13.14 17.82 13.04
N VAL A 34 13.02 16.64 13.66
CA VAL A 34 12.96 16.44 15.12
C VAL A 34 13.95 15.36 15.54
N SER A 35 14.21 15.20 16.84
CA SER A 35 15.08 14.11 17.31
C SER A 35 14.36 12.75 17.26
N ASP A 36 15.10 11.68 17.01
CA ASP A 36 14.58 10.30 17.03
C ASP A 36 13.98 9.93 18.39
N ILE A 37 14.58 10.39 19.48
CA ILE A 37 14.07 10.23 20.85
C ILE A 37 12.67 10.84 20.98
N THR A 38 12.44 12.01 20.36
CA THR A 38 11.13 12.67 20.37
C THR A 38 10.10 11.83 19.62
N VAL A 39 10.44 11.31 18.44
CA VAL A 39 9.56 10.42 17.65
C VAL A 39 9.22 9.15 18.42
N ARG A 40 10.23 8.48 19.02
CA ARG A 40 10.02 7.29 19.87
C ARG A 40 9.07 7.58 21.04
N LYS A 41 9.20 8.74 21.66
CA LYS A 41 8.30 9.18 22.74
C LYS A 41 6.88 9.40 22.23
N TRP A 42 6.71 9.99 21.05
CA TRP A 42 5.39 10.17 20.44
C TRP A 42 4.72 8.85 20.08
N ILE A 43 5.44 7.92 19.44
CA ILE A 43 4.96 6.58 19.12
C ILE A 43 4.45 5.89 20.39
N LYS A 44 5.28 5.86 21.45
CA LYS A 44 4.95 5.21 22.72
C LYS A 44 3.76 5.87 23.42
N SER A 45 3.78 7.19 23.55
CA SER A 45 2.74 7.93 24.30
C SER A 45 1.40 7.96 23.57
N GLY A 46 1.43 8.02 22.23
CA GLY A 46 0.26 8.02 21.39
C GLY A 46 -0.24 6.62 21.00
N LYS A 47 0.45 5.56 21.44
CA LYS A 47 0.15 4.16 21.10
C LYS A 47 0.03 3.93 19.58
N TRP A 48 0.93 4.54 18.81
CA TRP A 48 0.82 4.50 17.34
C TRP A 48 0.94 3.09 16.78
N ASP A 49 1.71 2.20 17.42
CA ASP A 49 1.77 0.78 17.07
C ASP A 49 0.41 0.07 17.20
N GLU A 50 -0.38 0.39 18.25
CA GLU A 50 -1.71 -0.19 18.47
C GLU A 50 -2.68 0.32 17.40
N LEU A 51 -2.68 1.63 17.16
CA LEU A 51 -3.52 2.27 16.14
C LEU A 51 -3.20 1.74 14.74
N PHE A 52 -1.92 1.61 14.39
CA PHE A 52 -1.49 1.07 13.10
C PHE A 52 -2.00 -0.37 12.90
N LYS A 53 -1.87 -1.21 13.92
CA LYS A 53 -2.38 -2.60 13.87
C LYS A 53 -3.90 -2.63 13.74
N GLU A 54 -4.61 -1.79 14.48
CA GLU A 54 -6.07 -1.69 14.43
C GLU A 54 -6.55 -1.24 13.04
N GLU A 55 -5.96 -0.18 12.48
CA GLU A 55 -6.27 0.31 11.13
C GLU A 55 -6.06 -0.78 10.07
N ARG A 56 -4.92 -1.48 10.11
CA ARG A 56 -4.64 -2.58 9.17
C ARG A 56 -5.62 -3.75 9.32
N LYS A 57 -6.06 -4.03 10.55
CA LYS A 57 -7.09 -5.04 10.80
C LYS A 57 -8.44 -4.60 10.21
N LEU A 58 -8.85 -3.36 10.46
CA LEU A 58 -10.10 -2.81 9.92
C LEU A 58 -10.10 -2.80 8.39
N ASP A 59 -9.00 -2.37 7.77
CA ASP A 59 -8.85 -2.41 6.30
C ASP A 59 -8.98 -3.82 5.74
N HIS A 60 -8.41 -4.81 6.44
CA HIS A 60 -8.53 -6.21 6.07
C HIS A 60 -9.99 -6.69 6.17
N GLU A 61 -10.69 -6.37 7.26
CA GLU A 61 -12.10 -6.70 7.46
C GLU A 61 -12.99 -6.05 6.40
N ILE A 62 -12.78 -4.76 6.10
CA ILE A 62 -13.46 -4.03 5.03
C ILE A 62 -13.22 -4.72 3.68
N THR A 63 -11.98 -5.13 3.40
CA THR A 63 -11.63 -5.83 2.16
C THR A 63 -12.38 -7.16 2.04
N ILE A 64 -12.46 -7.95 3.12
CA ILE A 64 -13.23 -9.19 3.14
C ILE A 64 -14.72 -8.91 2.91
N ALA A 65 -15.29 -7.93 3.60
CA ALA A 65 -16.69 -7.57 3.47
C ALA A 65 -17.05 -7.17 2.04
N ARG A 66 -16.21 -6.35 1.40
CA ARG A 66 -16.37 -5.96 -0.02
C ARG A 66 -16.33 -7.16 -0.95
N LYS A 67 -15.37 -8.08 -0.77
CA LYS A 67 -15.29 -9.31 -1.57
C LYS A 67 -16.54 -10.18 -1.41
N ARG A 68 -17.02 -10.35 -0.17
CA ARG A 68 -18.27 -11.09 0.10
C ARG A 68 -19.48 -10.43 -0.56
N ALA A 69 -19.59 -9.11 -0.47
CA ALA A 69 -20.66 -8.36 -1.11
C ALA A 69 -20.62 -8.51 -2.65
N LEU A 70 -19.43 -8.47 -3.26
CA LEU A 70 -19.30 -8.68 -4.71
C LEU A 70 -19.73 -10.10 -5.12
N ILE A 71 -19.31 -11.12 -4.36
CA ILE A 71 -19.75 -12.51 -4.60
C ILE A 71 -21.27 -12.59 -4.55
N GLN A 72 -21.91 -11.94 -3.57
CA GLN A 72 -23.37 -11.94 -3.46
C GLN A 72 -24.03 -11.21 -4.63
N ALA A 73 -23.51 -10.05 -5.04
CA ALA A 73 -24.02 -9.31 -6.19
C ALA A 73 -23.90 -10.11 -7.49
N LEU A 74 -22.78 -10.81 -7.69
CA LEU A 74 -22.56 -11.69 -8.85
C LEU A 74 -23.51 -12.90 -8.85
N ARG A 75 -23.81 -13.46 -7.67
CA ARG A 75 -24.80 -14.56 -7.54
C ARG A 75 -26.19 -14.09 -7.91
N GLU A 76 -26.64 -12.93 -7.42
CA GLU A 76 -27.95 -12.39 -7.79
C GLU A 76 -28.01 -12.01 -9.27
N TYR A 77 -26.93 -11.42 -9.80
CA TYR A 77 -26.80 -11.13 -11.24
C TYR A 77 -26.94 -12.39 -12.08
N SER A 78 -26.33 -13.51 -11.67
CA SER A 78 -26.42 -14.78 -12.41
C SER A 78 -27.85 -15.35 -12.47
N LYS A 79 -28.71 -15.02 -11.51
CA LYS A 79 -30.11 -15.45 -11.47
C LYS A 79 -31.01 -14.58 -12.35
N ASN A 80 -30.73 -13.28 -12.42
CA ASN A 80 -31.48 -12.34 -13.27
C ASN A 80 -30.53 -11.33 -13.94
N PRO A 81 -29.87 -11.71 -15.06
CA PRO A 81 -28.92 -10.85 -15.72
C PRO A 81 -29.52 -9.60 -16.36
N ALA A 82 -30.84 -9.57 -16.57
CA ALA A 82 -31.54 -8.43 -17.18
C ALA A 82 -31.90 -7.32 -16.17
N ASP A 83 -31.70 -7.57 -14.87
CA ASP A 83 -31.94 -6.58 -13.83
C ASP A 83 -30.90 -5.45 -13.88
N THR A 84 -31.36 -4.26 -14.27
CA THR A 84 -30.51 -3.07 -14.47
C THR A 84 -29.95 -2.51 -13.16
N ALA A 85 -30.65 -2.70 -12.03
CA ALA A 85 -30.17 -2.27 -10.72
C ALA A 85 -29.00 -3.15 -10.25
N ILE A 86 -29.12 -4.48 -10.46
CA ILE A 86 -28.04 -5.42 -10.13
C ILE A 86 -26.83 -5.23 -11.05
N GLN A 87 -27.05 -5.01 -12.36
CA GLN A 87 -25.99 -4.65 -13.31
C GLN A 87 -25.21 -3.41 -12.87
N SER A 88 -25.92 -2.36 -12.45
CA SER A 88 -25.33 -1.10 -11.99
C SER A 88 -24.52 -1.32 -10.71
N LEU A 89 -25.04 -2.10 -9.75
CA LEU A 89 -24.33 -2.45 -8.52
C LEU A 89 -23.03 -3.21 -8.81
N VAL A 90 -23.10 -4.26 -9.65
CA VAL A 90 -21.92 -5.04 -10.04
C VAL A 90 -20.88 -4.16 -10.74
N SER A 91 -21.32 -3.27 -11.63
CA SER A 91 -20.43 -2.35 -12.35
C SER A 91 -19.76 -1.35 -11.40
N MET A 92 -20.52 -0.75 -10.47
CA MET A 92 -19.99 0.15 -9.46
C MET A 92 -18.96 -0.54 -8.54
N MET A 93 -19.24 -1.77 -8.13
CA MET A 93 -18.32 -2.54 -7.28
C MET A 93 -17.03 -2.95 -8.03
N LYS A 94 -17.11 -3.26 -9.33
CA LYS A 94 -15.94 -3.51 -10.17
C LYS A 94 -15.12 -2.24 -10.38
N GLN A 95 -15.77 -1.10 -10.57
CA GLN A 95 -15.08 0.19 -10.71
C GLN A 95 -14.36 0.58 -9.41
N ASP A 96 -15.02 0.47 -8.26
CA ASP A 96 -14.39 0.71 -6.93
C ASP A 96 -13.20 -0.23 -6.67
N GLN A 97 -13.21 -1.46 -7.22
CA GLN A 97 -12.04 -2.34 -7.19
C GLN A 97 -10.91 -1.81 -8.06
N LYS A 98 -11.21 -1.43 -9.32
CA LYS A 98 -10.25 -0.90 -10.28
C LYS A 98 -9.57 0.37 -9.78
N ASP A 99 -10.32 1.28 -9.16
CA ASP A 99 -9.81 2.54 -8.63
C ASP A 99 -8.84 2.34 -7.44
N ARG A 100 -8.87 1.16 -6.80
CA ARG A 100 -7.93 0.80 -5.72
C ARG A 100 -6.72 0.00 -6.19
N GLU A 101 -6.66 -0.37 -7.47
CA GLU A 101 -5.49 -1.04 -8.00
C GLU A 101 -4.36 -0.02 -8.21
N PRO A 102 -3.09 -0.40 -8.00
CA PRO A 102 -1.98 0.47 -8.33
C PRO A 102 -2.10 0.95 -9.79
N SER A 103 -1.84 2.23 -10.03
CA SER A 103 -1.95 2.75 -11.40
C SER A 103 -1.01 1.98 -12.33
N LYS A 104 -1.45 1.78 -13.57
CA LYS A 104 -0.61 1.16 -14.62
C LYS A 104 0.76 1.84 -14.69
N GLU A 105 0.79 3.16 -14.57
CA GLU A 105 2.02 3.95 -14.56
C GLU A 105 2.96 3.57 -13.40
N LEU A 106 2.46 3.42 -12.17
CA LEU A 106 3.26 2.97 -11.03
C LEU A 106 3.81 1.56 -11.27
N ASN A 107 2.98 0.66 -11.81
CA ASN A 107 3.42 -0.70 -12.14
C ASN A 107 4.51 -0.69 -13.22
N ASP A 108 4.38 0.14 -14.25
CA ASP A 108 5.37 0.29 -15.32
C ASP A 108 6.70 0.83 -14.76
N TYR A 109 6.67 1.78 -13.81
CA TYR A 109 7.87 2.27 -13.13
C TYR A 109 8.54 1.17 -12.29
N ILE A 110 7.77 0.38 -11.55
CA ILE A 110 8.30 -0.74 -10.77
C ILE A 110 8.98 -1.73 -11.71
N VAL A 111 8.32 -2.14 -12.81
CA VAL A 111 8.91 -3.08 -13.78
C VAL A 111 10.20 -2.52 -14.36
N ARG A 112 10.22 -1.26 -14.82
CA ARG A 112 11.43 -0.62 -15.35
C ARG A 112 12.56 -0.58 -14.33
N PHE A 113 12.27 -0.30 -13.07
CA PHE A 113 13.27 -0.31 -12.00
C PHE A 113 13.87 -1.71 -11.81
N LEU A 114 13.04 -2.75 -11.82
CA LEU A 114 13.49 -4.14 -11.68
C LEU A 114 14.32 -4.59 -12.88
N ASP A 115 13.94 -4.18 -14.09
CA ASP A 115 14.71 -4.43 -15.32
C ASP A 115 16.07 -3.71 -15.25
N GLN A 116 16.11 -2.42 -14.87
CA GLN A 116 17.36 -1.67 -14.72
C GLN A 116 18.28 -2.25 -13.64
N ALA A 117 17.72 -2.73 -12.52
CA ALA A 117 18.50 -3.40 -11.48
C ALA A 117 19.11 -4.70 -11.99
N THR A 118 18.35 -5.44 -12.80
CA THR A 118 18.82 -6.67 -13.47
C THR A 118 19.95 -6.35 -14.45
N ASP A 119 19.76 -5.38 -15.33
CA ASP A 119 20.75 -4.95 -16.32
C ASP A 119 22.05 -4.51 -15.64
N PHE A 120 21.95 -3.71 -14.57
CA PHE A 120 23.12 -3.28 -13.80
C PHE A 120 23.89 -4.47 -13.21
N MET A 121 23.20 -5.46 -12.64
CA MET A 121 23.85 -6.65 -12.07
C MET A 121 24.52 -7.51 -13.14
N ILE A 122 23.93 -7.60 -14.33
CA ILE A 122 24.53 -8.28 -15.49
C ILE A 122 25.79 -7.54 -15.94
N GLU A 123 25.70 -6.23 -16.15
CA GLU A 123 26.84 -5.39 -16.59
C GLU A 123 28.03 -5.42 -15.63
N LYS A 124 27.78 -5.57 -14.33
CA LYS A 124 28.83 -5.64 -13.30
C LYS A 124 29.30 -7.07 -12.98
N GLY A 125 28.69 -8.10 -13.60
CA GLY A 125 29.06 -9.50 -13.38
C GLY A 125 28.67 -10.04 -11.99
N TYR A 126 27.61 -9.50 -11.38
CA TYR A 126 27.15 -9.89 -10.04
C TYR A 126 26.19 -11.08 -10.08
N GLU A 127 26.63 -12.22 -10.63
CA GLU A 127 25.78 -13.38 -10.91
C GLU A 127 25.07 -13.97 -9.68
N THR A 128 25.74 -14.03 -8.52
CA THR A 128 25.14 -14.54 -7.28
C THR A 128 24.04 -13.62 -6.76
N LEU A 129 24.29 -12.30 -6.80
CA LEU A 129 23.31 -11.29 -6.39
C LEU A 129 22.11 -11.28 -7.35
N LEU A 130 22.36 -11.40 -8.66
CA LEU A 130 21.32 -11.51 -9.67
C LEU A 130 20.39 -12.70 -9.41
N LYS A 131 20.94 -13.89 -9.12
CA LYS A 131 20.14 -15.07 -8.79
C LYS A 131 19.28 -14.87 -7.55
N GLN A 132 19.84 -14.25 -6.50
CA GLN A 132 19.08 -13.94 -5.29
C GLN A 132 17.98 -12.92 -5.56
N PHE A 133 18.29 -11.87 -6.33
CA PHE A 133 17.34 -10.84 -6.73
C PHE A 133 16.19 -11.42 -7.55
N GLN A 134 16.49 -12.19 -8.60
CA GLN A 134 15.48 -12.85 -9.42
C GLN A 134 14.59 -13.80 -8.59
N GLY A 135 15.17 -14.56 -7.66
CA GLY A 135 14.41 -15.44 -6.77
C GLY A 135 13.41 -14.74 -5.85
N ILE A 136 13.61 -13.44 -5.57
CA ILE A 136 12.70 -12.64 -4.73
C ILE A 136 11.65 -11.93 -5.59
N VAL A 137 12.03 -11.50 -6.79
CA VAL A 137 11.28 -10.50 -7.55
C VAL A 137 10.42 -11.11 -8.67
N ILE A 138 10.72 -12.31 -9.16
CA ILE A 138 9.96 -12.96 -10.24
C ILE A 138 8.45 -13.02 -9.91
N ASP A 139 8.09 -13.49 -8.72
CA ASP A 139 6.68 -13.61 -8.30
C ASP A 139 5.97 -12.25 -8.27
N LEU A 140 6.69 -11.18 -7.90
CA LEU A 140 6.16 -9.83 -7.87
C LEU A 140 5.94 -9.27 -9.28
N ALA A 141 6.92 -9.43 -10.18
CA ALA A 141 6.83 -8.96 -11.55
C ALA A 141 5.72 -9.68 -12.33
N GLU A 142 5.58 -10.99 -12.13
CA GLU A 142 4.55 -11.82 -12.77
C GLU A 142 3.16 -11.49 -12.23
N TYR A 143 3.02 -11.30 -10.91
CA TYR A 143 1.77 -10.81 -10.29
C TYR A 143 1.33 -9.46 -10.87
N LEU A 144 2.26 -8.51 -11.04
CA LEU A 144 1.95 -7.20 -11.60
C LEU A 144 1.56 -7.27 -13.09
N ARG A 145 2.16 -8.18 -13.87
CA ARG A 145 1.78 -8.40 -15.27
C ARG A 145 0.40 -9.02 -15.41
N ILE A 146 0.08 -10.05 -14.64
CA ILE A 146 -1.24 -10.72 -14.66
C ILE A 146 -2.35 -9.73 -14.28
N ARG A 147 -2.09 -8.82 -13.36
CA ARG A 147 -3.06 -7.82 -12.92
C ARG A 147 -3.29 -6.69 -13.92
N ASN A 148 -2.36 -6.48 -14.85
CA ASN A 148 -2.41 -5.41 -15.86
C ASN A 148 -2.85 -5.88 -17.26
N GLY A 149 -2.90 -7.19 -17.52
CA GLY A 149 -3.36 -7.79 -18.78
C GLY A 149 -4.87 -8.03 -18.79
#